data_AF-A0A7X6Z6P1-F1
#
_entry.id   AF-A0A7X6Z6P1-F1
#
_cell.length_a   1.000
_cell.length_b   1.000
_cell.length_c   1.000
_cell.angle_alpha   90.00
_cell.angle_beta   90.00
_cell.angle_gamma   90.00
#
_symmetry.space_group_name_H-M   'P 1'
#
loop_
_entity.id
_entity.type
_entity.pdbx_description
1 polymer ?
#
loop_
_entity_poly.entity_id
_entity_poly.type
_entity_poly.pdbx_seq_one_letter_code
_entity_poly.pdbx_strand_id
1 'polypeptide(L)'
;MPPTPAQFKVQNTEQVLMTKEDILRGQSAWQSTGGMQVGSIWGHGAYQAPDWTADWLHRELVAWLELGAQEEFGVAYEQLNAGQKGMLEGMLKADYRTNTYDEATDTVTISERRAQAIENISGYYQDVYGDEPSLRTTRQSFAMKENTLPDPERRERLTDFFFWTAWAAATDRPGHDVTYTNNWPPEPLIDNVPSGENIMWSI
;
A
#
# COMPACT_ATOMS: atom_id res chain seq x y z
N MET A 1 17.96 0.70 2.84
CA MET A 1 16.72 0.87 3.63
C MET A 1 15.84 1.88 2.93
N PRO A 2 14.53 1.66 2.81
CA PRO A 2 13.61 2.69 2.33
C PRO A 2 13.65 3.91 3.28
N PRO A 3 13.65 5.15 2.76
CA PRO A 3 13.52 6.32 3.61
C PRO A 3 12.12 6.38 4.24
N THR A 4 12.00 7.11 5.35
CA THR A 4 10.71 7.59 5.86
C THR A 4 10.69 9.10 5.63
N PRO A 5 10.16 9.56 4.47
CA PRO A 5 10.16 10.96 4.07
C PRO A 5 9.49 11.85 5.12
N ALA A 6 9.87 13.13 5.20
CA ALA A 6 9.18 14.11 6.03
C ALA A 6 7.69 14.19 5.72
N GLN A 7 7.31 14.07 4.44
CA GLN A 7 5.92 14.10 4.00
C GLN A 7 5.68 13.39 2.65
N PHE A 8 4.46 12.91 2.48
CA PHE A 8 3.88 12.53 1.20
C PHE A 8 2.86 13.59 0.79
N LYS A 9 2.93 14.09 -0.45
CA LYS A 9 2.05 15.15 -0.96
C LYS A 9 1.45 14.79 -2.30
N VAL A 10 0.25 15.28 -2.57
CA VAL A 10 -0.41 15.10 -3.87
C VAL A 10 0.27 16.00 -4.90
N GLN A 11 0.66 15.42 -6.03
CA GLN A 11 1.39 16.08 -7.10
C GLN A 11 0.63 17.32 -7.59
N ASN A 12 1.35 18.39 -7.92
CA ASN A 12 0.79 19.67 -8.38
C ASN A 12 -0.15 20.37 -7.40
N THR A 13 -0.14 19.99 -6.12
CA THR A 13 -0.93 20.63 -5.06
C THR A 13 -0.09 20.83 -3.79
N GLU A 14 -0.63 21.58 -2.83
CA GLU A 14 -0.08 21.70 -1.47
C GLU A 14 -0.71 20.70 -0.49
N GLN A 15 -1.50 19.75 -0.97
CA GLN A 15 -2.16 18.77 -0.11
C GLN A 15 -1.15 17.74 0.39
N VAL A 16 -0.91 17.74 1.70
CA VAL A 16 -0.14 16.69 2.39
C VAL A 16 -1.07 15.54 2.73
N LEU A 17 -0.70 14.32 2.33
CA LEU A 17 -1.43 13.09 2.67
C LEU A 17 -1.08 12.60 4.07
N MET A 18 0.21 12.56 4.38
CA MET A 18 0.72 12.12 5.68
C MET A 18 2.16 12.62 5.88
N THR A 19 2.56 12.73 7.15
CA THR A 19 3.92 13.08 7.54
C THR A 19 4.68 11.89 8.09
N LYS A 20 6.00 12.05 8.23
CA LYS A 20 6.84 11.11 8.97
C LYS A 20 6.31 10.79 10.36
N GLU A 21 5.82 11.81 11.07
CA GLU A 21 5.31 11.64 12.43
C GLU A 21 4.05 10.78 12.44
N ASP A 22 3.17 10.96 11.46
CA ASP A 22 1.95 10.16 11.31
C ASP A 22 2.29 8.68 11.08
N ILE A 23 3.25 8.39 10.20
CA ILE A 23 3.74 7.04 9.92
C ILE A 23 4.32 6.39 11.19
N LEU A 24 5.12 7.12 11.98
CA LEU A 24 5.72 6.60 13.21
C LEU A 24 4.67 6.39 14.33
N ARG A 25 3.66 7.26 14.41
CA ARG A 25 2.50 7.06 15.29
C ARG A 25 1.69 5.83 14.87
N GLY A 26 1.54 5.61 13.56
CA GLY A 26 0.95 4.40 12.98
C GLY A 26 1.70 3.13 13.33
N GLN A 27 3.03 3.14 13.21
CA GLN A 27 3.87 2.03 13.63
C GLN A 27 3.69 1.72 15.12
N SER A 28 3.62 2.74 15.96
CA SER A 28 3.38 2.59 17.40
C SER A 28 1.97 2.06 17.69
N ALA A 29 0.96 2.48 16.91
CA ALA A 29 -0.39 1.94 16.97
C ALA A 29 -0.42 0.44 16.62
N TRP A 30 0.21 0.04 15.52
CA TRP A 30 0.35 -1.36 15.10
C TRP A 30 1.04 -2.22 16.17
N GLN A 31 2.13 -1.74 16.76
CA GLN A 31 2.81 -2.45 17.85
C GLN A 31 1.88 -2.69 19.05
N SER A 32 1.05 -1.70 19.39
CA SER A 32 0.13 -1.81 20.53
C SER A 32 -1.00 -2.83 20.33
N THR A 33 -1.31 -3.21 19.09
CA THR A 33 -2.30 -4.26 18.81
C THR A 33 -1.71 -5.67 18.86
N GLY A 34 -0.41 -5.80 19.18
CA GLY A 34 0.34 -7.06 19.15
C GLY A 34 1.31 -7.17 17.98
N GLY A 35 1.32 -6.20 17.05
CA GLY A 35 2.22 -6.14 15.90
C GLY A 35 2.25 -7.43 15.09
N MET A 36 3.44 -8.04 15.01
CA MET A 36 3.71 -9.30 14.31
C MET A 36 2.96 -10.53 14.86
N GLN A 37 2.28 -10.42 16.00
CA GLN A 37 1.49 -11.53 16.56
C GLN A 37 0.08 -11.61 15.97
N VAL A 38 -0.39 -10.58 15.26
CA VAL A 38 -1.71 -10.56 14.63
C VAL A 38 -1.62 -11.00 13.18
N GLY A 39 -0.74 -10.37 12.41
CA GLY A 39 -0.42 -10.68 11.01
C GLY A 39 1.04 -10.39 10.73
N SER A 40 1.37 -10.15 9.47
CA SER A 40 2.74 -9.86 9.05
C SER A 40 2.88 -8.48 8.38
N ILE A 41 4.11 -7.97 8.42
CA ILE A 41 4.58 -6.80 7.66
C ILE A 41 5.88 -7.26 7.00
N TRP A 42 6.04 -7.01 5.70
CA TRP A 42 7.22 -7.43 4.94
C TRP A 42 7.55 -8.92 5.10
N GLY A 43 6.53 -9.77 5.18
CA GLY A 43 6.66 -11.22 5.32
C GLY A 43 7.02 -11.71 6.72
N HIS A 44 7.19 -10.82 7.69
CA HIS A 44 7.56 -11.17 9.07
C HIS A 44 6.36 -11.01 9.99
N GLY A 45 5.87 -12.12 10.55
CA GLY A 45 4.83 -12.13 11.56
C GLY A 45 4.01 -13.41 11.58
N ALA A 46 2.79 -13.32 12.10
CA ALA A 46 1.83 -14.41 12.16
C ALA A 46 1.18 -14.64 10.78
N TYR A 47 0.60 -15.82 10.61
CA TYR A 47 0.07 -16.29 9.31
C TYR A 47 -1.46 -16.42 9.26
N GLN A 48 -2.18 -16.03 10.32
CA GLN A 48 -3.65 -16.13 10.37
C GLN A 48 -4.33 -14.92 9.75
N ALA A 49 -3.94 -13.71 10.15
CA ALA A 49 -4.26 -12.50 9.42
C ALA A 49 -3.32 -12.37 8.21
N PRO A 50 -3.67 -11.56 7.19
CA PRO A 50 -2.82 -11.37 6.01
C PRO A 50 -1.51 -10.67 6.36
N ASP A 51 -0.61 -10.63 5.38
CA ASP A 51 0.45 -9.63 5.37
C ASP A 51 -0.16 -8.28 4.98
N TRP A 52 -0.08 -7.30 5.89
CA TRP A 52 -0.72 -6.00 5.69
C TRP A 52 -0.02 -5.16 4.62
N THR A 53 1.28 -5.37 4.38
CA THR A 53 1.97 -4.71 3.27
C THR A 53 1.45 -5.23 1.93
N ALA A 54 1.32 -6.55 1.80
CA ALA A 54 0.88 -7.16 0.54
C ALA A 54 -0.61 -6.94 0.28
N ASP A 55 -1.47 -7.08 1.30
CA ASP A 55 -2.91 -6.83 1.17
C ASP A 55 -3.19 -5.35 0.87
N TRP A 56 -2.49 -4.42 1.52
CA TRP A 56 -2.59 -2.98 1.20
C TRP A 56 -2.21 -2.71 -0.25
N LEU A 57 -1.01 -3.17 -0.66
CA LEU A 57 -0.50 -2.94 -2.00
C LEU A 57 -1.51 -3.42 -3.05
N HIS A 58 -2.00 -4.65 -2.94
CA HIS A 58 -2.93 -5.20 -3.91
C HIS A 58 -4.23 -4.40 -4.00
N ARG A 59 -4.83 -4.04 -2.85
CA ARG A 59 -6.08 -3.25 -2.83
C ARG A 59 -5.88 -1.85 -3.40
N GLU A 60 -4.74 -1.21 -3.12
CA GLU A 60 -4.41 0.12 -3.64
C GLU A 60 -4.31 0.08 -5.17
N LEU A 61 -3.63 -0.93 -5.72
CA LEU A 61 -3.47 -1.13 -7.16
C LEU A 61 -4.82 -1.39 -7.86
N VAL A 62 -5.66 -2.25 -7.29
CA VAL A 62 -6.99 -2.55 -7.84
C VAL A 62 -7.90 -1.31 -7.78
N ALA A 63 -7.87 -0.55 -6.68
CA ALA A 63 -8.62 0.69 -6.56
C ALA A 63 -8.16 1.73 -7.59
N TRP A 64 -6.84 1.84 -7.83
CA TRP A 64 -6.28 2.72 -8.86
C TRP A 64 -6.74 2.33 -10.26
N LEU A 65 -6.75 1.03 -10.58
CA LEU A 65 -7.22 0.51 -11.87
C LEU A 65 -8.71 0.74 -12.08
N GLU A 66 -9.53 0.55 -11.05
CA GLU A 66 -10.97 0.84 -11.11
C GLU A 66 -11.23 2.33 -11.33
N LEU A 67 -10.53 3.22 -10.61
CA LEU A 67 -10.61 4.66 -10.83
C LEU A 67 -10.23 5.03 -12.27
N GLY A 68 -9.13 4.48 -12.79
CA GLY A 68 -8.71 4.71 -14.18
C GLY A 68 -9.70 4.17 -15.21
N ALA A 69 -10.30 3.01 -14.96
CA ALA A 69 -11.31 2.43 -15.85
C ALA A 69 -12.57 3.30 -15.93
N GLN A 70 -13.03 3.82 -14.79
CA GLN A 70 -14.15 4.75 -14.74
C GLN A 70 -13.84 6.09 -15.40
N GLU A 71 -12.66 6.65 -15.16
CA GLU A 71 -12.23 7.93 -15.72
C GLU A 71 -12.09 7.88 -17.26
N GLU A 72 -11.43 6.86 -17.78
CA GLU A 72 -11.08 6.78 -19.21
C GLU A 72 -12.21 6.16 -20.06
N PHE A 73 -13.01 5.26 -19.48
CA PHE A 73 -13.96 4.42 -20.23
C PHE A 73 -15.37 4.37 -19.63
N GLY A 74 -15.60 4.90 -18.43
CA GLY A 74 -16.91 4.90 -17.77
C GLY A 74 -17.47 3.52 -17.43
N VAL A 75 -16.60 2.51 -17.29
CA VAL A 75 -16.95 1.13 -16.94
C VAL A 75 -16.00 0.57 -15.90
N ALA A 76 -16.41 -0.51 -15.24
CA ALA A 76 -15.55 -1.20 -14.28
C ALA A 76 -14.32 -1.82 -14.97
N TYR A 77 -13.20 -1.93 -14.25
CA TYR A 77 -11.94 -2.46 -14.78
C TYR A 77 -12.13 -3.84 -15.42
N GLU A 78 -12.96 -4.69 -14.83
CA GLU A 78 -13.21 -6.04 -15.34
C GLU A 78 -13.98 -6.11 -16.66
N GLN A 79 -14.64 -5.02 -17.06
CA GLN A 79 -15.38 -4.93 -18.31
C GLN A 79 -14.51 -4.47 -19.48
N LEU A 80 -13.28 -4.02 -19.20
CA LEU A 80 -12.34 -3.57 -20.20
C LEU A 80 -11.83 -4.73 -21.06
N ASN A 81 -11.62 -4.45 -22.35
CA ASN A 81 -10.92 -5.39 -23.23
C ASN A 81 -9.42 -5.42 -22.94
N ALA A 82 -8.71 -6.41 -23.48
CA ALA A 82 -7.29 -6.60 -23.22
C ALA A 82 -6.39 -5.40 -23.57
N GLY A 83 -6.72 -4.64 -24.63
CA GLY A 83 -5.95 -3.45 -25.01
C GLY A 83 -6.12 -2.31 -24.01
N GLN A 84 -7.35 -2.11 -23.52
CA GLN A 84 -7.66 -1.11 -22.49
C GLN A 84 -7.03 -1.49 -21.14
N LYS A 85 -7.10 -2.77 -20.74
CA LYS A 85 -6.42 -3.26 -19.53
C LYS A 85 -4.91 -3.03 -19.62
N GLY A 86 -4.29 -3.43 -20.72
CA GLY A 86 -2.85 -3.24 -20.92
C GLY A 86 -2.40 -1.77 -20.89
N MET A 87 -3.24 -0.83 -21.37
CA MET A 87 -2.98 0.60 -21.24
C MET A 87 -2.95 1.04 -19.77
N LEU A 88 -3.97 0.69 -18.99
CA LEU A 88 -4.07 1.07 -17.58
C LEU A 88 -2.98 0.40 -16.72
N GLU A 89 -2.68 -0.88 -16.95
CA GLU A 89 -1.60 -1.59 -16.27
C GLU A 89 -0.22 -0.98 -16.58
N GLY A 90 -0.02 -0.50 -17.82
CA GLY A 90 1.19 0.24 -18.19
C GLY A 90 1.33 1.56 -17.41
N MET A 91 0.23 2.31 -17.28
CA MET A 91 0.21 3.56 -16.50
C MET A 91 0.38 3.29 -14.99
N LEU A 92 -0.27 2.25 -14.47
CA LEU A 92 -0.17 1.82 -13.07
C LEU A 92 1.30 1.53 -12.72
N LYS A 93 1.99 0.76 -13.55
CA LYS A 93 3.41 0.47 -13.38
C LYS A 93 4.27 1.72 -13.32
N ALA A 94 4.06 2.65 -14.25
CA ALA A 94 4.79 3.91 -14.24
C ALA A 94 4.53 4.71 -12.96
N ASP A 95 3.28 4.76 -12.47
CA ASP A 95 2.89 5.53 -11.28
C ASP A 95 3.39 4.92 -9.95
N TYR A 96 3.44 3.59 -9.85
CA TYR A 96 3.83 2.91 -8.61
C TYR A 96 5.32 2.62 -8.50
N ARG A 97 5.99 2.26 -9.61
CA ARG A 97 7.41 1.90 -9.59
C ARG A 97 8.32 3.12 -9.63
N THR A 98 7.91 4.20 -10.27
CA THR A 98 8.73 5.42 -10.36
C THR A 98 8.96 6.01 -8.98
N ASN A 99 10.23 6.21 -8.63
CA ASN A 99 10.61 6.82 -7.38
C ASN A 99 10.53 8.34 -7.48
N THR A 100 9.55 8.91 -6.79
CA THR A 100 9.31 10.36 -6.72
C THR A 100 9.86 11.00 -5.44
N TYR A 101 10.70 10.29 -4.69
CA TYR A 101 11.38 10.83 -3.52
C TYR A 101 12.43 11.87 -3.92
N ASP A 102 12.30 13.08 -3.39
CA ASP A 102 13.29 14.15 -3.50
C ASP A 102 14.04 14.30 -2.17
N GLU A 103 15.33 13.96 -2.18
CA GLU A 103 16.23 14.06 -1.03
C GLU A 103 16.42 15.51 -0.55
N ALA A 104 16.36 16.50 -1.45
CA ALA A 104 16.59 17.90 -1.09
C ALA A 104 15.43 18.49 -0.27
N THR A 105 14.20 18.01 -0.52
CA THR A 105 12.99 18.46 0.16
C THR A 105 12.41 17.42 1.12
N ASP A 106 13.05 16.25 1.24
CA ASP A 106 12.62 15.08 2.02
C ASP A 106 11.14 14.73 1.78
N THR A 107 10.74 14.72 0.51
CA THR A 107 9.32 14.65 0.11
C THR A 107 9.11 13.58 -0.96
N VAL A 108 8.00 12.84 -0.87
CA VAL A 108 7.48 12.01 -1.97
C VAL A 108 6.24 12.66 -2.56
N THR A 109 6.16 12.76 -3.88
CA THR A 109 4.94 13.19 -4.58
C THR A 109 4.13 12.00 -5.08
N ILE A 110 2.83 12.00 -4.81
CA ILE A 110 1.86 10.96 -5.18
C ILE A 110 0.89 11.52 -6.21
N SER A 111 0.55 10.76 -7.26
CA SER A 111 -0.44 11.20 -8.25
C SER A 111 -1.83 11.40 -7.63
N GLU A 112 -2.66 12.24 -8.23
CA GLU A 112 -4.03 12.47 -7.75
C GLU A 112 -4.86 11.17 -7.72
N ARG A 113 -4.75 10.34 -8.77
CA ARG A 113 -5.46 9.05 -8.83
C ARG A 113 -5.01 8.09 -7.73
N ARG A 114 -3.71 8.06 -7.40
CA ARG A 114 -3.19 7.24 -6.30
C ARG A 114 -3.59 7.79 -4.93
N ALA A 115 -3.62 9.11 -4.76
CA ALA A 115 -4.15 9.73 -3.54
C ALA A 115 -5.60 9.32 -3.29
N GLN A 116 -6.44 9.31 -4.33
CA GLN A 116 -7.83 8.84 -4.23
C GLN A 116 -7.93 7.33 -3.98
N ALA A 117 -7.05 6.52 -4.58
CA ALA A 117 -7.00 5.08 -4.32
C ALA A 117 -6.68 4.78 -2.83
N ILE A 118 -5.71 5.50 -2.25
CA ILE A 118 -5.35 5.42 -0.82
C ILE A 118 -6.55 5.77 0.05
N GLU A 119 -7.24 6.87 -0.24
CA GLU A 119 -8.44 7.29 0.51
C GLU A 119 -9.52 6.21 0.47
N ASN A 120 -9.80 5.66 -0.71
CA ASN A 120 -10.82 4.62 -0.91
C ASN A 120 -10.58 3.35 -0.09
N ILE A 121 -9.31 2.92 0.07
CA ILE A 121 -8.99 1.69 0.79
C ILE A 121 -8.73 1.90 2.28
N SER A 122 -8.41 3.12 2.71
CA SER A 122 -8.09 3.42 4.11
C SER A 122 -9.25 3.08 5.05
N GLY A 123 -10.49 3.33 4.61
CA GLY A 123 -11.70 3.00 5.37
C GLY A 123 -11.81 1.52 5.73
N TYR A 124 -11.47 0.61 4.81
CA TYR A 124 -11.49 -0.83 5.07
C TYR A 124 -10.58 -1.22 6.25
N TYR A 125 -9.38 -0.65 6.33
CA TYR A 125 -8.44 -0.96 7.40
C TYR A 125 -8.85 -0.35 8.73
N GLN A 126 -9.44 0.84 8.71
CA GLN A 126 -10.04 1.42 9.91
C GLN A 126 -11.19 0.53 10.41
N ASP A 127 -12.02 0.01 9.53
CA ASP A 127 -13.17 -0.83 9.88
C ASP A 127 -12.75 -2.23 10.37
N VAL A 128 -11.76 -2.86 9.73
CA VAL A 128 -11.29 -4.21 10.14
C VAL A 128 -10.55 -4.17 11.48
N TYR A 129 -9.86 -3.07 11.80
CA TYR A 129 -9.25 -2.87 13.13
C TYR A 129 -10.25 -2.35 14.17
N GLY A 130 -11.41 -1.86 13.75
CA GLY A 130 -12.51 -1.42 14.59
C GLY A 130 -13.52 -2.52 14.91
N ASP A 131 -14.78 -2.12 14.96
CA ASP A 131 -15.95 -2.93 15.34
C ASP A 131 -17.08 -2.89 14.31
N GLU A 132 -16.79 -2.45 13.07
CA GLU A 132 -17.77 -2.35 11.98
C GLU A 132 -18.50 -3.69 11.78
N PRO A 133 -19.83 -3.78 12.01
CA PRO A 133 -20.56 -5.04 12.05
C PRO A 133 -20.44 -5.88 10.78
N SER A 134 -20.36 -5.23 9.61
CA SER A 134 -20.24 -5.92 8.32
C SER A 134 -18.94 -6.70 8.16
N LEU A 135 -17.88 -6.35 8.90
CA LEU A 135 -16.56 -7.02 8.85
C LEU A 135 -16.32 -8.01 10.00
N ARG A 136 -17.35 -8.35 10.79
CA ARG A 136 -17.22 -9.29 11.91
C ARG A 136 -16.68 -10.67 11.48
N THR A 137 -17.19 -11.22 10.38
CA THR A 137 -16.73 -12.51 9.86
C THR A 137 -15.30 -12.43 9.36
N THR A 138 -14.91 -11.32 8.72
CA THR A 138 -13.53 -11.05 8.32
C THR A 138 -12.59 -11.06 9.53
N ARG A 139 -12.93 -10.33 10.60
CA ARG A 139 -12.14 -10.33 11.84
C ARG A 139 -12.02 -11.73 12.46
N GLN A 140 -13.10 -12.52 12.47
CA GLN A 140 -13.07 -13.91 12.92
C GLN A 140 -12.12 -14.77 12.08
N SER A 141 -12.16 -14.65 10.75
CA SER A 141 -11.25 -15.36 9.84
C SER A 141 -9.78 -14.97 10.06
N PHE A 142 -9.51 -13.72 10.45
CA PHE A 142 -8.17 -13.23 10.77
C PHE A 142 -7.77 -13.49 12.24
N ALA A 143 -8.63 -14.13 13.03
CA ALA A 143 -8.49 -14.29 14.48
C ALA A 143 -8.23 -12.97 15.23
N MET A 144 -8.79 -11.88 14.72
CA MET A 144 -8.76 -10.56 15.35
C MET A 144 -9.93 -10.41 16.31
N LYS A 145 -9.69 -9.78 17.47
CA LYS A 145 -10.78 -9.40 18.37
C LYS A 145 -11.60 -8.27 17.76
N GLU A 146 -12.88 -8.20 18.13
CA GLU A 146 -13.67 -6.99 17.88
C GLU A 146 -12.98 -5.78 18.53
N ASN A 147 -12.99 -4.65 17.82
CA ASN A 147 -12.37 -3.42 18.28
C ASN A 147 -10.89 -3.60 18.66
N THR A 148 -10.11 -4.16 17.72
CA THR A 148 -8.68 -4.46 17.91
C THR A 148 -7.88 -3.21 18.28
N LEU A 149 -8.18 -2.08 17.66
CA LEU A 149 -7.66 -0.75 17.99
C LEU A 149 -8.82 0.25 18.19
N PRO A 150 -9.25 0.49 19.44
CA PRO A 150 -10.46 1.27 19.72
C PRO A 150 -10.45 2.73 19.28
N ASP A 151 -9.29 3.36 19.37
CA ASP A 151 -9.12 4.78 19.07
C ASP A 151 -9.12 5.01 17.54
N PRO A 152 -10.10 5.75 17.00
CA PRO A 152 -10.20 6.00 15.57
C PRO A 152 -9.04 6.83 15.02
N GLU A 153 -8.49 7.79 15.77
CA GLU A 153 -7.34 8.59 15.32
C GLU A 153 -6.11 7.70 15.18
N ARG A 154 -5.94 6.74 16.08
CA ARG A 154 -4.85 5.76 15.98
C ARG A 154 -5.04 4.78 14.82
N ARG A 155 -6.28 4.48 14.44
CA ARG A 155 -6.59 3.68 13.24
C ARG A 155 -6.29 4.42 11.95
N GLU A 156 -6.52 5.73 11.90
CA GLU A 156 -6.09 6.57 10.78
C GLU A 156 -4.55 6.57 10.67
N ARG A 157 -3.82 6.79 11.77
CA ARG A 157 -2.34 6.73 11.71
C ARG A 157 -1.83 5.33 11.35
N LEU A 158 -2.52 4.27 11.75
CA LEU A 158 -2.19 2.90 11.36
C LEU A 158 -2.19 2.72 9.84
N THR A 159 -3.14 3.34 9.13
CA THR A 159 -3.19 3.26 7.66
C THR A 159 -2.01 3.98 7.00
N ASP A 160 -1.52 5.08 7.59
CA ASP A 160 -0.31 5.77 7.11
C ASP A 160 0.93 4.85 7.17
N PHE A 161 1.04 4.06 8.25
CA PHE A 161 2.11 3.08 8.38
C PHE A 161 1.99 1.95 7.35
N PHE A 162 0.79 1.38 7.15
CA PHE A 162 0.59 0.33 6.15
C PHE A 162 0.88 0.82 4.74
N PHE A 163 0.38 2.01 4.39
CA PHE A 163 0.73 2.68 3.14
C PHE A 163 2.24 2.81 2.96
N TRP A 164 2.98 3.34 3.95
CA TRP A 164 4.43 3.50 3.83
C TRP A 164 5.13 2.16 3.57
N THR A 165 4.69 1.07 4.23
CA THR A 165 5.28 -0.25 3.98
C THR A 165 5.02 -0.75 2.56
N ALA A 166 3.84 -0.47 2.00
CA ALA A 166 3.45 -0.84 0.64
C ALA A 166 4.15 0.04 -0.41
N TRP A 167 4.27 1.34 -0.16
CA TRP A 167 5.05 2.26 -0.98
C TRP A 167 6.49 1.79 -1.13
N ALA A 168 7.15 1.43 -0.02
CA ALA A 168 8.50 0.89 -0.05
C ALA A 168 8.59 -0.42 -0.86
N ALA A 169 7.53 -1.25 -0.81
CA ALA A 169 7.48 -2.53 -1.50
C ALA A 169 7.22 -2.41 -3.02
N ALA A 170 6.65 -1.30 -3.46
CA ALA A 170 6.30 -1.04 -4.87
C ALA A 170 7.26 -0.11 -5.61
N THR A 171 8.01 0.73 -4.89
CA THR A 171 8.84 1.79 -5.47
C THR A 171 10.27 1.32 -5.73
N ASP A 172 10.78 1.57 -6.93
CA ASP A 172 12.15 1.25 -7.32
C ASP A 172 13.18 2.07 -6.54
N ARG A 173 14.33 1.46 -6.23
CA ARG A 173 15.44 2.18 -5.58
C ARG A 173 16.07 3.17 -6.56
N PRO A 174 16.60 4.31 -6.08
CA PRO A 174 17.34 5.23 -6.95
C PRO A 174 18.48 4.51 -7.69
N GLY A 175 18.45 4.54 -9.02
CA GLY A 175 19.47 3.91 -9.87
C GLY A 175 19.37 2.39 -10.03
N HIS A 176 18.26 1.76 -9.64
CA HIS A 176 18.04 0.31 -9.76
C HIS A 176 16.66 -0.02 -10.31
N ASP A 177 16.53 -1.15 -11.01
CA ASP A 177 15.27 -1.68 -11.54
C ASP A 177 14.57 -2.66 -10.59
N VAL A 178 14.76 -2.46 -9.28
CA VAL A 178 14.20 -3.30 -8.21
C VAL A 178 13.73 -2.43 -7.04
N THR A 179 12.62 -2.82 -6.42
CA THR A 179 12.05 -2.08 -5.30
C THR A 179 12.94 -2.09 -4.06
N TYR A 180 12.64 -1.25 -3.06
CA TYR A 180 13.39 -1.24 -1.79
C TYR A 180 13.38 -2.59 -1.07
N THR A 181 12.39 -3.43 -1.34
CA THR A 181 12.20 -4.79 -0.80
C THR A 181 12.66 -5.88 -1.77
N ASN A 182 13.38 -5.55 -2.84
CA ASN A 182 13.82 -6.48 -3.89
C ASN A 182 12.64 -7.18 -4.60
N ASN A 183 11.65 -6.41 -5.03
CA ASN A 183 10.44 -6.87 -5.73
C ASN A 183 9.55 -7.83 -4.91
N TRP A 184 9.69 -7.81 -3.58
CA TRP A 184 8.70 -8.41 -2.69
C TRP A 184 7.61 -7.39 -2.35
N PRO A 185 6.31 -7.76 -2.23
CA PRO A 185 5.75 -9.09 -2.42
C PRO A 185 5.51 -9.39 -3.90
N PRO A 186 5.33 -10.68 -4.29
CA PRO A 186 4.90 -11.03 -5.65
C PRO A 186 3.60 -10.32 -6.00
N GLU A 187 3.64 -9.44 -7.00
CA GLU A 187 2.49 -8.64 -7.44
C GLU A 187 2.58 -8.43 -8.96
N PRO A 188 1.87 -9.27 -9.76
CA PRO A 188 1.91 -9.21 -11.22
C PRO A 188 1.46 -7.87 -11.81
N LEU A 189 0.57 -7.14 -11.15
CA LEU A 189 0.06 -5.86 -11.65
C LEU A 189 1.16 -4.80 -11.81
N ILE A 190 2.23 -4.90 -11.02
CA ILE A 190 3.39 -4.00 -11.10
C ILE A 190 4.70 -4.72 -11.43
N ASP A 191 4.65 -5.92 -11.98
CA ASP A 191 5.82 -6.75 -12.30
C ASP A 191 6.78 -6.94 -11.11
N ASN A 192 6.23 -7.06 -9.89
CA ASN A 192 7.02 -7.52 -8.75
C ASN A 192 7.28 -9.02 -8.90
N VAL A 193 8.37 -9.33 -9.60
CA VAL A 193 8.89 -10.68 -9.84
C VAL A 193 10.33 -10.78 -9.36
N PRO A 194 10.83 -12.00 -9.04
CA PRO A 194 12.23 -12.19 -8.66
C PRO A 194 13.20 -11.57 -9.69
N SER A 195 14.17 -10.82 -9.21
CA SER A 195 15.19 -10.20 -10.07
C SER A 195 16.14 -11.24 -10.69
N GLY A 196 16.84 -10.87 -11.75
CA GLY A 196 17.85 -11.75 -12.36
C GLY A 196 18.93 -12.18 -11.36
N GLU A 197 19.41 -11.26 -10.51
CA GLU A 197 20.37 -11.57 -9.44
C GLU A 197 19.79 -12.55 -8.40
N ASN A 198 18.51 -12.42 -8.05
CA ASN A 198 17.84 -13.34 -7.12
C ASN A 198 17.88 -14.79 -7.66
N ILE A 199 17.59 -14.98 -8.94
CA ILE A 199 17.66 -16.29 -9.60
C ILE A 199 19.10 -16.80 -9.63
N MET A 200 20.06 -15.95 -9.98
CA MET A 200 21.48 -16.33 -10.09
C MET A 200 22.10 -16.82 -8.77
N TRP A 201 21.73 -16.22 -7.63
CA TRP A 201 22.24 -16.64 -6.32
C TRP A 201 21.47 -17.81 -5.68
N SER A 202 20.37 -18.25 -6.29
CA SER A 202 19.52 -19.33 -5.77
C SER A 202 19.78 -20.70 -6.43
N ILE A 203 20.53 -20.73 -7.53
CA ILE A 203 20.96 -21.95 -8.27
C ILE A 203 22.39 -22.30 -7.87
#